data_AF-A0A352WP40-F1
#
_entry.id   AF-A0A352WP40-F1
#
_cell.length_a   1.000
_cell.length_b   1.000
_cell.length_c   1.000
_cell.angle_alpha   90.00
_cell.angle_beta   90.00
_cell.angle_gamma   90.00
#
_symmetry.space_group_name_H-M   'P 1'
#
loop_
_entity.id
_entity.type
_entity.pdbx_description
1 polymer ?
#
loop_
_entity_poly.entity_id
_entity_poly.type
_entity_poly.pdbx_seq_one_letter_code
_entity_poly.pdbx_strand_id
1 'polypeptide(L)'
;TGESLVEGYRSLGRPAAWVYFAIAVGTCFFVMGAVGIVTAAFLDNLFGISAATGFNATPAVAVAVFALATGLLTWGAYRGLDALIKAIAGVLLVSTIVAFWSATRHTALADVPPAPADFNPFEGAGLAFLIALMGWMPTAVDLSTWNSIWTLERIKQTGYHPELRSTLREFNVGYIASGLLAVMFLGLGALVLYTDG
;
A
#
# COMPACT_ATOMS: atom_id res chain seq x y z
N THR A 1 -24.48 -12.88 3.90
CA THR A 1 -24.15 -14.22 4.43
C THR A 1 -23.82 -14.21 5.91
N GLY A 2 -23.34 -13.11 6.51
CA GLY A 2 -23.14 -13.03 7.97
C GLY A 2 -21.89 -13.77 8.48
N GLU A 3 -21.22 -14.51 7.59
CA GLU A 3 -19.99 -15.24 7.82
C GLU A 3 -18.79 -14.46 7.27
N SER A 4 -17.64 -14.55 7.95
CA SER A 4 -16.41 -13.95 7.47
C SER A 4 -15.95 -14.68 6.20
N LEU A 5 -15.22 -14.00 5.31
CA LEU A 5 -14.66 -14.65 4.13
C LEU A 5 -13.74 -15.83 4.47
N VAL A 6 -13.13 -15.84 5.66
CA VAL A 6 -12.37 -17.00 6.17
C VAL A 6 -13.26 -18.22 6.43
N GLU A 7 -14.44 -18.01 7.01
CA GLU A 7 -15.46 -19.05 7.17
C GLU A 7 -16.03 -19.47 5.80
N GLY A 8 -16.16 -18.52 4.87
CA GLY A 8 -16.46 -18.78 3.46
C GLY A 8 -15.42 -19.69 2.79
N TYR A 9 -14.13 -19.43 2.96
CA TYR A 9 -13.05 -20.30 2.45
C TYR A 9 -13.04 -21.67 3.12
N ARG A 10 -13.40 -21.75 4.40
CA ARG A 10 -13.54 -23.01 5.14
C ARG A 10 -14.73 -23.84 4.63
N SER A 11 -15.82 -23.18 4.21
CA SER A 11 -17.00 -23.81 3.61
C SER A 11 -16.72 -24.42 2.22
N LEU A 12 -15.71 -23.90 1.49
CA LEU A 12 -15.23 -24.46 0.22
C LEU A 12 -14.40 -25.74 0.40
N GLY A 13 -13.96 -26.05 1.62
CA GLY A 13 -13.25 -27.27 1.98
C GLY A 13 -11.91 -27.04 2.69
N ARG A 14 -11.46 -28.07 3.43
CA ARG A 14 -10.16 -28.08 4.14
C ARG A 14 -8.94 -27.72 3.27
N PRO A 15 -8.79 -28.16 2.00
CA PRO A 15 -7.62 -27.79 1.20
C PRO A 15 -7.60 -26.30 0.83
N ALA A 16 -8.77 -25.67 0.59
CA ALA A 16 -8.83 -24.25 0.25
C ALA A 16 -8.38 -23.36 1.41
N ALA A 17 -8.75 -23.71 2.64
CA ALA A 17 -8.30 -23.01 3.84
C ALA A 17 -6.78 -23.10 4.07
N TRP A 18 -6.17 -24.26 3.79
CA TRP A 18 -4.71 -24.44 3.90
C TRP A 18 -3.94 -23.66 2.83
N VAL A 19 -4.44 -23.62 1.59
CA VAL A 19 -3.85 -22.79 0.52
C VAL A 19 -3.93 -21.32 0.87
N TYR A 20 -5.08 -20.84 1.35
CA TYR A 20 -5.23 -19.47 1.83
C TYR A 20 -4.26 -19.16 2.98
N PHE A 21 -4.14 -20.05 3.95
CA PHE A 21 -3.21 -19.87 5.06
C PHE A 21 -1.74 -19.78 4.60
N ALA A 22 -1.33 -20.66 3.68
CA ALA A 22 0.03 -20.63 3.13
C ALA A 22 0.31 -19.33 2.36
N ILE A 23 -0.66 -18.86 1.56
CA ILE A 23 -0.57 -17.58 0.84
C ILE A 23 -0.47 -16.43 1.84
N ALA A 24 -1.38 -16.35 2.82
CA ALA A 24 -1.43 -15.28 3.80
C ALA A 24 -0.16 -15.19 4.66
N VAL A 25 0.42 -16.33 5.04
CA VAL A 25 1.70 -16.36 5.77
C VAL A 25 2.83 -15.85 4.87
N GLY A 26 2.90 -16.33 3.62
CA GLY A 26 3.91 -15.88 2.66
C GLY A 26 3.82 -14.37 2.40
N THR A 27 2.65 -13.87 2.07
CA THR A 27 2.41 -12.44 1.80
C THR A 27 2.72 -11.57 3.01
N CYS A 28 2.37 -12.01 4.22
CA CYS A 28 2.65 -11.27 5.44
C CYS A 28 4.16 -11.00 5.62
N PHE A 29 5.01 -12.02 5.43
CA PHE A 29 6.47 -11.83 5.52
C PHE A 29 7.01 -10.88 4.45
N PHE A 30 6.55 -11.02 3.20
CA PHE A 30 6.97 -10.13 2.11
C PHE A 30 6.55 -8.68 2.37
N VAL A 31 5.31 -8.44 2.78
CA VAL A 31 4.78 -7.10 3.07
C VAL A 31 5.50 -6.48 4.26
N MET A 32 5.66 -7.23 5.36
CA MET A 32 6.39 -6.73 6.54
C MET A 32 7.84 -6.41 6.22
N GLY A 33 8.52 -7.27 5.45
CA GLY A 33 9.90 -7.03 5.03
C GLY A 33 10.04 -5.78 4.15
N ALA A 34 9.20 -5.67 3.11
CA ALA A 34 9.23 -4.53 2.19
C ALA A 34 8.94 -3.21 2.91
N VAL A 35 7.84 -3.13 3.67
CA VAL A 35 7.44 -1.91 4.38
C VAL A 35 8.46 -1.57 5.49
N GLY A 36 8.97 -2.58 6.20
CA GLY A 36 9.95 -2.41 7.26
C GLY A 36 11.27 -1.84 6.75
N ILE A 37 11.80 -2.38 5.65
CA ILE A 37 13.06 -1.89 5.06
C ILE A 37 12.88 -0.48 4.49
N VAL A 38 11.79 -0.21 3.77
CA VAL A 38 11.54 1.13 3.21
C VAL A 38 11.43 2.17 4.32
N THR A 39 10.68 1.87 5.39
CA THR A 39 10.55 2.76 6.55
C THR A 39 11.89 2.99 7.23
N ALA A 40 12.67 1.91 7.44
CA ALA A 40 14.00 2.01 8.03
C ALA A 40 14.97 2.82 7.17
N ALA A 41 14.94 2.66 5.85
CA ALA A 41 15.76 3.41 4.92
C ALA A 41 15.43 4.91 4.94
N PHE A 42 14.13 5.27 5.00
CA PHE A 42 13.72 6.66 5.16
C PHE A 42 14.16 7.26 6.49
N LEU A 43 14.01 6.53 7.61
CA LEU A 43 14.48 6.99 8.92
C LEU A 43 15.98 7.14 8.96
N ASP A 44 16.70 6.16 8.41
CA ASP A 44 18.17 6.19 8.33
C ASP A 44 18.65 7.40 7.51
N ASN A 45 18.01 7.67 6.38
CA ASN A 45 18.30 8.84 5.55
C ASN A 45 17.97 10.16 6.28
N LEU A 46 16.82 10.24 6.97
CA LEU A 46 16.37 11.43 7.68
C LEU A 46 17.28 11.80 8.86
N PHE A 47 17.70 10.81 9.65
CA PHE A 47 18.54 11.03 10.83
C PHE A 47 20.05 10.90 10.53
N GLY A 48 20.41 10.50 9.30
CA GLY A 48 21.79 10.30 8.88
C GLY A 48 22.52 9.23 9.69
N ILE A 49 21.82 8.20 10.18
CA ILE A 49 22.35 7.27 11.18
C ILE A 49 23.52 6.48 10.58
N SER A 50 23.35 5.90 9.39
CA SER A 50 24.41 5.18 8.67
C SER A 50 25.61 6.06 8.35
N ALA A 51 25.39 7.35 8.05
CA ALA A 51 26.47 8.31 7.83
C ALA A 51 27.24 8.64 9.12
N ALA A 52 26.54 8.69 10.26
CA ALA A 52 27.14 8.94 11.57
C ALA A 52 27.85 7.72 12.18
N THR A 53 27.34 6.50 11.94
CA THR A 53 27.92 5.25 12.47
C THR A 53 28.97 4.61 11.56
N GLY A 54 29.12 5.04 10.30
CA GLY A 54 30.13 4.51 9.36
C GLY A 54 29.86 3.08 8.86
N PHE A 55 28.70 2.50 9.19
CA PHE A 55 28.23 1.19 8.77
C PHE A 55 26.75 1.28 8.38
N ASN A 56 26.27 0.31 7.59
CA ASN A 56 24.86 0.21 7.22
C ASN A 56 24.00 -0.11 8.45
N ALA A 57 23.42 0.93 9.07
CA ALA A 57 22.60 0.83 10.27
C ALA A 57 21.13 0.51 9.96
N THR A 58 20.73 0.49 8.69
CA THR A 58 19.35 0.23 8.24
C THR A 58 18.70 -0.99 8.91
N PRO A 59 19.37 -2.15 9.05
CA PRO A 59 18.76 -3.31 9.71
C PRO A 59 18.50 -3.09 11.21
N ALA A 60 19.39 -2.38 11.90
CA ALA A 60 19.21 -2.06 13.32
C ALA A 60 18.06 -1.06 13.52
N VAL A 61 17.95 -0.07 12.62
CA VAL A 61 16.81 0.88 12.60
C VAL A 61 15.50 0.13 12.36
N ALA A 62 15.46 -0.82 11.43
CA ALA A 62 14.27 -1.63 11.18
C ALA A 62 13.82 -2.40 12.44
N VAL A 63 14.75 -3.07 13.13
CA VAL A 63 14.45 -3.79 14.39
C VAL A 63 13.94 -2.84 15.47
N ALA A 64 14.56 -1.66 15.62
CA ALA A 64 14.11 -0.66 16.58
C ALA A 64 12.69 -0.16 16.29
N VAL A 65 12.38 0.11 15.01
CA VAL A 65 11.03 0.53 14.57
C VAL A 65 10.00 -0.55 14.87
N PHE A 66 10.28 -1.81 14.55
CA PHE A 66 9.36 -2.92 14.85
C PHE A 66 9.17 -3.14 16.35
N ALA A 67 10.24 -3.04 17.15
CA ALA A 67 10.16 -3.16 18.59
C ALA A 67 9.30 -2.04 19.21
N LEU A 68 9.49 -0.79 18.77
CA LEU A 68 8.70 0.36 19.20
C LEU A 68 7.23 0.23 18.79
N ALA A 69 6.96 -0.16 17.54
CA ALA A 69 5.60 -0.36 17.05
C ALA A 69 4.88 -1.46 17.84
N THR A 70 5.57 -2.58 18.10
CA THR A 70 5.03 -3.68 18.90
C THR A 70 4.75 -3.24 20.33
N GLY A 71 5.68 -2.52 20.97
CA GLY A 71 5.50 -1.98 22.33
C GLY A 71 4.35 -0.98 22.44
N LEU A 72 4.16 -0.14 21.42
CA LEU A 72 3.04 0.81 21.38
C LEU A 72 1.69 0.11 21.26
N LEU A 73 1.64 -0.97 20.47
CA LEU A 73 0.43 -1.78 20.30
C LEU A 73 0.07 -2.54 21.57
N THR A 74 1.05 -3.13 22.27
CA THR A 74 0.81 -3.85 23.54
C THR A 74 0.36 -2.93 24.67
N TRP A 75 0.75 -1.65 24.66
CA TRP A 75 0.26 -0.64 25.60
C TRP A 75 -1.24 -0.33 25.42
N GLY A 76 -1.84 -0.66 24.27
CA GLY A 76 -3.26 -0.44 24.01
C GLY A 76 -3.59 0.97 23.51
N ALA A 77 -2.60 1.73 22.99
CA ALA A 77 -2.78 3.06 22.41
C ALA A 77 -3.44 3.04 21.01
N TYR A 78 -4.34 2.09 20.75
CA TYR A 78 -4.95 1.89 19.43
C TYR A 78 -5.64 3.14 18.88
N ARG A 79 -6.33 3.91 19.73
CA ARG A 79 -6.99 5.17 19.33
C ARG A 79 -5.99 6.23 18.87
N GLY A 80 -4.82 6.31 19.50
CA GLY A 80 -3.76 7.24 19.11
C GLY A 80 -3.11 6.84 17.80
N LEU A 81 -2.86 5.53 17.62
CA LEU A 81 -2.33 4.99 16.38
C LEU A 81 -3.29 5.19 15.20
N ASP A 82 -4.59 4.94 15.40
CA ASP A 82 -5.61 5.16 14.36
C ASP A 82 -5.68 6.63 13.93
N ALA A 83 -5.63 7.57 14.88
CA ALA A 83 -5.60 9.00 14.58
C ALA A 83 -4.32 9.39 13.81
N LEU A 84 -3.16 8.85 14.22
CA LEU A 84 -1.89 9.09 13.53
C LEU A 84 -1.89 8.54 12.10
N ILE A 85 -2.42 7.33 11.88
CA ILE A 85 -2.55 6.74 10.54
C ILE A 85 -3.39 7.63 9.64
N LYS A 86 -4.53 8.14 10.13
CA LYS A 86 -5.38 9.06 9.37
C LYS A 86 -4.67 10.38 9.05
N ALA A 87 -3.92 10.92 10.01
CA ALA A 87 -3.14 12.13 9.81
C ALA A 87 -2.06 11.93 8.74
N ILE A 88 -1.27 10.85 8.84
CA ILE A 88 -0.22 10.50 7.87
C ILE A 88 -0.84 10.29 6.48
N ALA A 89 -1.93 9.53 6.38
CA ALA A 89 -2.62 9.30 5.11
C ALA A 89 -3.12 10.61 4.48
N GLY A 90 -3.66 11.52 5.28
CA GLY A 90 -4.07 12.84 4.81
C GLY A 90 -2.89 13.68 4.32
N VAL A 91 -1.80 13.72 5.08
CA VAL A 91 -0.57 14.45 4.70
C VAL A 91 0.01 13.89 3.40
N LEU A 92 0.09 12.56 3.26
CA LEU A 92 0.59 11.91 2.06
C LEU A 92 -0.29 12.20 0.84
N LEU A 93 -1.61 12.16 0.99
CA LEU A 93 -2.52 12.45 -0.12
C LEU A 93 -2.37 13.90 -0.58
N VAL A 94 -2.32 14.85 0.37
CA VAL A 94 -2.13 16.27 0.05
C VAL A 94 -0.73 16.53 -0.52
N SER A 95 0.31 15.87 0.00
CA SER A 95 1.68 16.05 -0.50
C SER A 95 1.85 15.48 -1.90
N THR A 96 1.28 14.31 -2.22
CA THR A 96 1.28 13.76 -3.60
C THR A 96 0.58 14.70 -4.56
N ILE A 97 -0.56 15.26 -4.14
CA ILE A 97 -1.30 16.30 -4.84
C ILE A 97 -0.37 17.47 -5.16
N VAL A 98 0.16 18.14 -4.12
CA VAL A 98 1.02 19.32 -4.27
C VAL A 98 2.27 19.00 -5.09
N ALA A 99 2.90 17.85 -4.87
CA ALA A 99 4.09 17.41 -5.60
C ALA A 99 3.80 17.26 -7.10
N PHE A 100 2.67 16.66 -7.48
CA PHE A 100 2.30 16.51 -8.88
C PHE A 100 2.11 17.87 -9.56
N TRP A 101 1.36 18.79 -8.95
CA TRP A 101 1.20 20.14 -9.50
C TRP A 101 2.52 20.92 -9.55
N SER A 102 3.38 20.77 -8.54
CA SER A 102 4.71 21.38 -8.54
C SER A 102 5.58 20.83 -9.67
N ALA A 103 5.58 19.52 -9.90
CA ALA A 103 6.34 18.87 -10.96
C ALA A 103 5.89 19.37 -12.34
N THR A 104 4.58 19.49 -12.60
CA THR A 104 4.07 20.02 -13.88
C THR A 104 4.47 21.48 -14.17
N ARG A 105 4.90 22.23 -13.14
CA ARG A 105 5.38 23.61 -13.30
C ARG A 105 6.90 23.70 -13.38
N HIS A 106 7.60 22.73 -12.80
CA HIS A 106 9.07 22.68 -12.83
C HIS A 106 9.58 22.14 -14.16
N THR A 107 8.97 21.08 -14.66
CA THR A 107 9.34 20.41 -15.90
C THR A 107 8.30 20.75 -16.97
N ALA A 108 8.71 21.42 -18.05
CA ALA A 108 7.79 21.65 -19.15
C ALA A 108 7.46 20.31 -19.82
N LEU A 109 6.20 20.10 -20.23
CA LEU A 109 5.81 18.88 -20.94
C LEU A 109 6.62 18.64 -22.23
N ALA A 110 7.23 19.69 -22.79
CA ALA A 110 8.11 19.59 -23.95
C ALA A 110 9.47 18.94 -23.65
N ASP A 111 9.90 18.98 -22.38
CA ASP A 111 11.18 18.41 -21.92
C ASP A 111 11.03 16.92 -21.54
N VAL A 112 9.80 16.42 -21.49
CA VAL A 112 9.54 14.98 -21.29
C VAL A 112 9.86 14.25 -22.60
N PRO A 113 10.81 13.31 -22.62
CA PRO A 113 11.15 12.59 -23.84
C PRO A 113 9.92 11.85 -24.39
N PRO A 114 9.73 11.84 -25.72
CA PRO A 114 8.64 11.07 -26.32
C PRO A 114 8.84 9.59 -26.02
N ALA A 115 7.73 8.85 -25.90
CA ALA A 115 7.77 7.41 -25.75
C ALA A 115 8.60 6.78 -26.90
N PRO A 116 9.41 5.73 -26.63
CA PRO A 116 10.15 5.03 -27.67
C PRO A 116 9.23 4.60 -28.80
N ALA A 117 9.67 4.76 -30.06
CA ALA A 117 8.86 4.46 -31.24
C ALA A 117 8.48 2.97 -31.35
N ASP A 118 9.21 2.10 -30.66
CA ASP A 118 9.04 0.65 -30.52
C ASP A 118 8.44 0.22 -29.18
N PHE A 119 7.88 1.16 -28.40
CA PHE A 119 7.27 0.83 -27.11
C PHE A 119 6.06 -0.11 -27.29
N ASN A 120 6.27 -1.40 -26.98
CA ASN A 120 5.22 -2.39 -26.88
C ASN A 120 5.15 -2.92 -25.43
N PRO A 121 4.11 -2.54 -24.66
CA PRO A 121 3.96 -2.97 -23.27
C PRO A 121 3.69 -4.48 -23.14
N PHE A 122 3.34 -5.17 -24.23
CA PHE A 122 3.05 -6.60 -24.24
C PHE A 122 4.23 -7.46 -24.69
N GLU A 123 5.40 -6.86 -24.95
CA GLU A 123 6.61 -7.59 -25.36
C GLU A 123 7.79 -7.34 -24.41
N GLY A 124 8.70 -8.32 -24.36
CA GLY A 124 9.99 -8.22 -23.66
C GLY A 124 9.89 -7.71 -22.22
N ALA A 125 10.65 -6.65 -21.93
CA ALA A 125 10.73 -6.05 -20.59
C ALA A 125 9.43 -5.33 -20.16
N GLY A 126 8.65 -4.79 -21.11
CA GLY A 126 7.38 -4.14 -20.82
C GLY A 126 6.36 -5.11 -20.24
N LEU A 127 6.27 -6.30 -20.83
CA LEU A 127 5.39 -7.36 -20.33
C LEU A 127 5.82 -7.85 -18.94
N ALA A 128 7.13 -8.06 -18.74
CA ALA A 128 7.66 -8.47 -17.44
C ALA A 128 7.36 -7.43 -16.35
N PHE A 129 7.49 -6.13 -16.66
CA PHE A 129 7.12 -5.05 -15.75
C PHE A 129 5.62 -5.04 -15.46
N LEU A 130 4.76 -5.18 -16.48
CA LEU A 130 3.31 -5.25 -16.28
C LEU A 130 2.90 -6.46 -15.42
N ILE A 131 3.50 -7.63 -15.64
CA ILE A 131 3.24 -8.81 -14.83
C ILE A 131 3.69 -8.58 -13.39
N ALA A 132 4.86 -7.97 -13.16
CA ALA A 132 5.32 -7.64 -11.81
C ALA A 132 4.40 -6.61 -11.13
N LEU A 133 3.96 -5.58 -11.86
CA LEU A 133 3.06 -4.53 -11.38
C LEU A 133 1.67 -5.08 -11.02
N MET A 134 1.09 -5.92 -11.87
CA MET A 134 -0.20 -6.59 -11.61
C MET A 134 -0.08 -7.70 -10.56
N GLY A 135 1.04 -8.43 -10.55
CA GLY A 135 1.30 -9.59 -9.71
C GLY A 135 1.57 -9.23 -8.24
N TRP A 136 1.88 -7.98 -7.93
CA TRP A 136 2.04 -7.49 -6.55
C TRP A 136 0.71 -7.24 -5.83
N MET A 137 -0.43 -7.59 -6.46
CA MET A 137 -1.77 -7.46 -5.91
C MET A 137 -2.39 -8.71 -5.22
N PRO A 138 -1.66 -9.64 -4.54
CA PRO A 138 -2.28 -10.64 -3.65
C PRO A 138 -3.04 -10.00 -2.48
N THR A 139 -2.73 -8.74 -2.18
CA THR A 139 -3.36 -7.94 -1.14
C THR A 139 -4.87 -7.91 -1.25
N ALA A 140 -5.46 -8.03 -2.45
CA ALA A 140 -6.91 -8.08 -2.59
C ALA A 140 -7.52 -9.28 -1.84
N VAL A 141 -6.86 -10.44 -1.86
CA VAL A 141 -7.35 -11.64 -1.18
C VAL A 141 -7.22 -11.47 0.32
N ASP A 142 -6.04 -11.11 0.83
CA ASP A 142 -5.82 -10.94 2.27
C ASP A 142 -6.65 -9.79 2.84
N LEU A 143 -6.62 -8.62 2.20
CA LEU A 143 -7.27 -7.40 2.71
C LEU A 143 -8.80 -7.48 2.59
N SER A 144 -9.33 -8.28 1.65
CA SER A 144 -10.77 -8.57 1.59
C SER A 144 -11.25 -9.34 2.81
N THR A 145 -10.49 -10.33 3.30
CA THR A 145 -10.91 -11.10 4.48
C THR A 145 -10.92 -10.26 5.74
N TRP A 146 -9.93 -9.38 5.93
CA TRP A 146 -9.89 -8.41 7.02
C TRP A 146 -11.06 -7.42 6.95
N ASN A 147 -11.32 -6.84 5.77
CA ASN A 147 -12.45 -5.93 5.57
C ASN A 147 -13.80 -6.61 5.84
N SER A 148 -13.94 -7.88 5.48
CA SER A 148 -15.13 -8.68 5.79
C SER A 148 -15.34 -8.81 7.30
N ILE A 149 -14.28 -9.13 8.06
CA ILE A 149 -14.35 -9.25 9.52
C ILE A 149 -14.73 -7.91 10.15
N TRP A 150 -14.08 -6.81 9.76
CA TRP A 150 -14.40 -5.48 10.29
C TRP A 150 -15.79 -5.00 9.92
N THR A 151 -16.27 -5.32 8.70
CA THR A 151 -17.64 -5.01 8.30
C THR A 151 -18.64 -5.76 9.18
N LEU A 152 -18.43 -7.06 9.43
CA LEU A 152 -19.28 -7.85 10.31
C LEU A 152 -19.27 -7.34 11.75
N GLU A 153 -18.10 -6.97 12.27
CA GLU A 153 -17.96 -6.44 13.61
C GLU A 153 -18.62 -5.06 13.74
N ARG A 154 -18.48 -4.20 12.73
CA ARG A 154 -19.16 -2.90 12.67
C ARG A 154 -20.68 -3.04 12.60
N ILE A 155 -21.19 -4.02 11.85
CA ILE A 155 -22.63 -4.34 11.80
C ILE A 155 -23.12 -4.78 13.19
N LYS A 156 -22.38 -5.67 13.87
CA LYS A 156 -22.72 -6.11 15.24
C LYS A 156 -22.72 -4.97 16.25
N GLN A 157 -21.76 -4.04 16.15
CA GLN A 157 -21.63 -2.91 17.07
C GLN A 157 -22.66 -1.79 16.81
N THR A 158 -23.01 -1.54 15.54
CA THR A 158 -23.90 -0.42 15.17
C THR A 158 -25.36 -0.83 14.97
N GLY A 159 -25.64 -2.13 14.83
CA GLY A 159 -26.96 -2.66 14.46
C GLY A 159 -27.41 -2.27 13.04
N TYR A 160 -26.59 -1.50 12.32
CA TYR A 160 -26.87 -1.00 10.99
C TYR A 160 -26.30 -1.97 9.96
N HIS A 161 -27.19 -2.53 9.14
CA HIS A 161 -26.79 -3.27 7.95
C HIS A 161 -26.66 -2.27 6.79
N PRO A 162 -25.43 -1.96 6.33
CA PRO A 162 -25.25 -1.04 5.23
C PRO A 162 -25.93 -1.60 3.97
N GLU A 163 -26.76 -0.76 3.34
CA GLU A 163 -27.37 -1.10 2.06
C GLU A 163 -26.28 -1.35 1.02
N LEU A 164 -26.47 -2.35 0.15
CA LEU A 164 -25.52 -2.68 -0.91
C LEU A 164 -25.18 -1.43 -1.76
N ARG A 165 -26.16 -0.56 -2.00
CA ARG A 165 -26.00 0.67 -2.76
C ARG A 165 -25.06 1.68 -2.08
N SER A 166 -25.11 1.82 -0.76
CA SER A 166 -24.17 2.70 -0.05
C SER A 166 -22.75 2.13 -0.06
N THR A 167 -22.61 0.81 0.14
CA THR A 167 -21.31 0.14 0.13
C THR A 167 -20.65 0.20 -1.25
N LEU A 168 -21.41 -0.02 -2.33
CA LEU A 168 -20.91 0.11 -3.71
C LEU A 168 -20.51 1.54 -4.03
N ARG A 169 -21.22 2.54 -3.51
CA ARG A 169 -20.85 3.94 -3.71
C ARG A 169 -19.54 4.27 -2.99
N GLU A 170 -19.37 3.84 -1.75
CA GLU A 170 -18.11 4.02 -1.01
C GLU A 170 -16.94 3.34 -1.73
N PHE A 171 -17.15 2.11 -2.19
CA PHE A 171 -16.16 1.37 -2.99
C PHE A 171 -15.80 2.09 -4.29
N ASN A 172 -16.79 2.55 -5.06
CA ASN A 172 -16.55 3.26 -6.32
C ASN A 172 -15.80 4.58 -6.11
N VAL A 173 -16.10 5.34 -5.04
CA VAL A 173 -15.36 6.56 -4.70
C VAL A 173 -13.91 6.23 -4.39
N GLY A 174 -13.65 5.20 -3.56
CA GLY A 174 -12.30 4.75 -3.26
C GLY A 174 -11.54 4.24 -4.49
N TYR A 175 -12.24 3.56 -5.40
CA TYR A 175 -11.68 3.05 -6.65
C TYR A 175 -11.28 4.18 -7.60
N ILE A 176 -12.16 5.17 -7.78
CA ILE A 176 -11.88 6.36 -8.60
C ILE A 176 -10.73 7.17 -7.99
N ALA A 177 -10.71 7.36 -6.67
CA ALA A 177 -9.64 8.07 -5.98
C ALA A 177 -8.28 7.36 -6.16
N SER A 178 -8.25 6.03 -6.02
CA SER A 178 -7.05 5.22 -6.27
C SER A 178 -6.58 5.31 -7.73
N GLY A 179 -7.52 5.27 -8.68
CA GLY A 179 -7.22 5.44 -10.10
C GLY A 179 -6.63 6.82 -10.42
N LEU A 180 -7.17 7.88 -9.84
CA LEU A 180 -6.64 9.23 -9.98
C LEU A 180 -5.22 9.34 -9.41
N LEU A 181 -4.99 8.83 -8.18
CA LEU A 181 -3.67 8.81 -7.58
C LEU A 181 -2.66 8.02 -8.43
N ALA A 182 -3.06 6.89 -9.01
CA ALA A 182 -2.20 6.09 -9.88
C ALA A 182 -1.70 6.91 -11.09
N VAL A 183 -2.58 7.69 -11.71
CA VAL A 183 -2.20 8.60 -12.81
C VAL A 183 -1.25 9.69 -12.33
N MET A 184 -1.47 10.25 -11.12
CA MET A 184 -0.58 11.26 -10.54
C MET A 184 0.82 10.70 -10.24
N PHE A 185 0.92 9.48 -9.69
CA PHE A 185 2.20 8.81 -9.46
C PHE A 185 2.93 8.47 -10.76
N LEU A 186 2.20 8.00 -11.78
CA LEU A 186 2.77 7.74 -13.10
C LEU A 186 3.34 9.03 -13.71
N GLY A 187 2.57 10.13 -13.63
CA GLY A 187 3.01 11.43 -14.11
C GLY A 187 4.18 12.01 -13.31
N LEU A 188 4.22 11.82 -11.99
CA LEU A 188 5.40 12.16 -11.18
C LEU A 188 6.64 11.38 -11.62
N GLY A 189 6.49 10.08 -11.92
CA GLY A 189 7.57 9.28 -12.47
C GLY A 189 8.09 9.84 -13.80
N ALA A 190 7.19 10.21 -14.71
CA ALA A 190 7.57 10.79 -15.99
C ALA A 190 8.22 12.20 -15.85
N LEU A 191 7.69 13.06 -15.00
CA LEU A 191 8.09 14.48 -14.89
C LEU A 191 9.33 14.72 -14.03
N VAL A 192 9.68 13.78 -13.13
CA VAL A 192 10.78 13.94 -12.18
C VAL A 192 11.87 12.90 -12.39
N LEU A 193 11.50 11.61 -12.51
CA LEU A 193 12.50 10.54 -12.57
C LEU A 193 13.02 10.28 -13.99
N TYR A 194 12.21 10.53 -15.01
CA TYR A 194 12.58 10.24 -16.40
C TYR A 194 13.21 11.42 -17.13
N THR A 195 12.95 12.66 -16.70
CA THR A 195 13.52 13.87 -17.31
C THR A 195 14.94 14.17 -16.87
N ASP A 196 15.34 13.71 -15.68
CA ASP A 196 16.71 13.82 -15.16
C ASP A 196 17.61 12.64 -15.56
N GLY A 197 17.09 11.70 -16.36
CA GLY A 197 17.73 10.44 -16.77
C GLY A 197 18.32 10.43 -18.16
#